data_AF-A0A6G0MKD1-F1
#
_entry.id   AF-A0A6G0MKD1-F1
#
_cell.length_a   1.000
_cell.length_b   1.000
_cell.length_c   1.000
_cell.angle_alpha   90.00
_cell.angle_beta   90.00
_cell.angle_gamma   90.00
#
_symmetry.space_group_name_H-M   'P 1'
#
loop_
_entity.id
_entity.type
_entity.pdbx_description
1 polymer ?
#
loop_
_entity_poly.entity_id
_entity_poly.type
_entity_poly.pdbx_seq_one_letter_code
_entity_poly.pdbx_strand_id
1 'polypeptide(L)'
;MSGVNMTNFGRVNSLHPATPPRTVSDIVEAFNTQLLFADRFYSPLVYSFIKAGATFMEKYAVLSRPDPATCNMLVFWVNSKLGKFRSEVIATNVQTAALIGNEFARNDDHLMELFQAQQERQVTALVASRTSRAAPGSRPSHSRDQRTQKPSAVPRELSSMLPKQGNKTLCMRYISKKGCTGPAPGLCFDPNRAHFRPIALPADAKAFIDKNFFGLGQEYQDL
;
A
#
# COMPACT_ATOMS: atom_id res chain seq x y z
N MET A 1 -6.73 26.46 15.36
CA MET A 1 -5.83 26.01 14.27
C MET A 1 -4.79 27.09 14.06
N SER A 2 -3.54 26.84 14.44
CA SER A 2 -2.44 27.80 14.22
C SER A 2 -2.02 27.73 12.76
N GLY A 3 -2.06 28.85 12.05
CA GLY A 3 -1.59 28.93 10.66
C GLY A 3 -0.09 28.70 10.59
N VAL A 4 0.35 27.87 9.64
CA VAL A 4 1.77 27.63 9.37
C VAL A 4 2.33 28.88 8.68
N ASN A 5 3.37 29.47 9.25
CA ASN A 5 4.07 30.60 8.65
C ASN A 5 4.91 30.11 7.46
N MET A 6 4.38 30.27 6.25
CA MET A 6 5.00 29.84 4.98
C MET A 6 6.19 30.72 4.56
N THR A 7 6.51 31.76 5.31
CA THR A 7 7.58 32.73 5.00
C THR A 7 8.78 32.63 5.94
N ASN A 8 8.70 31.83 7.00
CA ASN A 8 9.79 31.63 7.94
C ASN A 8 10.58 30.35 7.60
N PHE A 9 11.72 30.49 6.93
CA PHE A 9 12.62 29.35 6.63
C PHE A 9 13.71 29.13 7.71
N GLY A 10 13.56 29.75 8.89
CA GLY A 10 14.51 29.60 9.99
C GLY A 10 14.49 28.19 10.59
N ARG A 11 15.63 27.74 11.15
CA ARG A 11 15.81 26.42 11.81
C ARG A 11 14.76 26.11 12.88
N VAL A 12 14.13 27.13 13.46
CA VAL A 12 13.08 27.01 14.49
C VAL A 12 11.69 26.75 13.92
N ASN A 13 11.49 26.94 12.61
CA ASN A 13 10.23 26.61 11.98
C ASN A 13 10.21 25.12 11.63
N SER A 14 9.52 24.34 12.46
CA SER A 14 9.23 22.94 12.17
C SER A 14 8.17 22.88 11.09
N LEU A 15 8.58 22.92 9.82
CA LEU A 15 7.67 22.64 8.72
C LEU A 15 7.02 21.28 8.99
N HIS A 16 5.68 21.25 8.93
CA HIS A 16 4.98 19.99 9.10
C HIS A 16 5.45 18.99 8.03
N PRO A 17 5.61 17.70 8.37
CA PRO A 17 5.91 16.68 7.39
C PRO A 17 4.92 16.74 6.24
N ALA A 18 5.41 16.64 5.00
CA ALA A 18 4.55 16.56 3.84
C ALA A 18 3.60 15.35 3.99
N THR A 19 2.32 15.55 3.64
CA THR A 19 1.35 14.45 3.67
C THR A 19 1.71 13.45 2.56
N PRO A 20 1.84 12.14 2.85
CA PRO A 20 2.12 11.14 1.82
C PRO A 20 1.03 11.10 0.75
N PRO A 21 1.37 10.86 -0.53
CA PRO A 21 0.39 10.74 -1.58
C PRO A 21 -0.47 9.49 -1.38
N ARG A 22 -1.78 9.66 -1.52
CA ARG A 22 -2.77 8.58 -1.58
C ARG A 22 -3.01 8.14 -3.01
N THR A 23 -2.94 9.08 -3.94
CA THR A 23 -3.14 8.83 -5.37
C THR A 23 -2.10 9.54 -6.21
N VAL A 24 -1.99 9.15 -7.47
CA VAL A 24 -1.15 9.87 -8.45
C VAL A 24 -1.65 11.30 -8.71
N SER A 25 -2.94 11.58 -8.50
CA SER A 25 -3.49 12.95 -8.61
C SER A 25 -2.82 13.89 -7.63
N ASP A 26 -2.55 13.43 -6.41
CA ASP A 26 -1.89 14.22 -5.37
C ASP A 26 -0.50 14.69 -5.81
N ILE A 27 0.20 13.87 -6.61
CA ILE A 27 1.52 14.20 -7.16
C ILE A 27 1.38 15.21 -8.32
N VAL A 28 0.38 15.01 -9.20
CA VAL A 28 0.08 15.94 -10.29
C VAL A 28 -0.30 17.33 -9.74
N GLU A 29 -1.17 17.38 -8.73
CA GLU A 29 -1.59 18.62 -8.06
C GLU A 29 -0.41 19.33 -7.38
N ALA A 30 0.51 18.59 -6.77
CA ALA A 30 1.73 19.16 -6.19
C ALA A 30 2.62 19.80 -7.28
N PHE A 31 2.82 19.13 -8.41
CA PHE A 31 3.55 19.69 -9.55
C PHE A 31 2.86 20.93 -10.13
N ASN A 32 1.54 20.88 -10.32
CA ASN A 32 0.77 22.00 -10.86
C ASN A 32 0.83 23.21 -9.93
N THR A 33 0.72 22.99 -8.62
CA THR A 33 0.93 24.04 -7.63
C THR A 33 2.32 24.64 -7.74
N GLN A 34 3.36 23.80 -7.83
CA GLN A 34 4.74 24.27 -7.96
C GLN A 34 4.99 25.04 -9.28
N LEU A 35 4.34 24.62 -10.38
CA LEU A 35 4.43 25.31 -11.67
C LEU A 35 3.87 26.73 -11.62
N LEU A 36 2.78 26.96 -10.89
CA LEU A 36 2.23 28.31 -10.71
C LEU A 36 3.24 29.26 -10.07
N PHE A 37 4.01 28.78 -9.09
CA PHE A 37 5.10 29.57 -8.50
C PHE A 37 6.28 29.71 -9.46
N ALA A 38 6.66 28.63 -10.14
CA ALA A 38 7.80 28.62 -11.05
C ALA A 38 7.61 29.60 -12.22
N ASP A 39 6.41 29.69 -12.77
CA ASP A 39 6.04 30.61 -13.86
C ASP A 39 6.25 32.08 -13.49
N ARG A 40 6.05 32.42 -12.21
CA ARG A 40 6.10 33.79 -11.73
C ARG A 40 7.44 34.20 -11.11
N PHE A 41 8.13 33.26 -10.47
CA PHE A 41 9.26 33.58 -9.58
C PHE A 41 10.57 32.89 -9.95
N TYR A 42 10.54 31.84 -10.78
CA TYR A 42 11.75 31.06 -11.06
C TYR A 42 12.32 31.35 -12.45
N SER A 43 13.60 30.98 -12.64
CA SER A 43 14.25 31.13 -13.93
C SER A 43 13.63 30.19 -14.98
N PRO A 44 13.74 30.51 -16.28
CA PRO A 44 13.22 29.65 -17.35
C PRO A 44 13.74 28.21 -17.30
N LEU A 45 14.99 28.03 -16.83
CA LEU A 45 15.59 26.72 -16.62
C LEU A 45 14.82 25.90 -15.58
N VAL A 46 14.55 26.49 -14.42
CA VAL A 46 13.85 25.82 -13.32
C VAL A 46 12.39 25.55 -13.70
N TYR A 47 11.73 26.51 -14.34
CA TYR A 47 10.37 26.32 -14.88
C TYR A 47 10.32 25.14 -15.86
N SER A 48 11.23 25.09 -16.83
CA SER A 48 11.27 24.03 -17.85
C SER A 48 11.47 22.65 -17.22
N PHE A 49 12.33 22.55 -16.21
CA PHE A 49 12.56 21.30 -15.49
C PHE A 49 11.30 20.84 -14.73
N ILE A 50 10.65 21.73 -13.97
CA ILE A 50 9.41 21.39 -13.24
C ILE A 50 8.30 21.01 -14.23
N LYS A 51 8.21 21.71 -15.36
CA LYS A 51 7.22 21.43 -16.41
C LYS A 51 7.40 20.06 -17.05
N ALA A 52 8.65 19.62 -17.24
CA ALA A 52 8.94 18.27 -17.71
C ALA A 52 8.41 17.20 -16.73
N GLY A 53 8.67 17.38 -15.43
CA GLY A 53 8.15 16.49 -14.39
C GLY A 53 6.62 16.47 -14.31
N ALA A 54 5.98 17.64 -14.36
CA ALA A 54 4.52 17.76 -14.37
C ALA A 54 3.90 17.02 -15.57
N THR A 55 4.42 17.29 -16.78
CA THR A 55 3.97 16.64 -18.02
C THR A 55 4.10 15.12 -17.95
N PHE A 56 5.19 14.62 -17.37
CA PHE A 56 5.38 13.19 -17.17
C PHE A 56 4.33 12.61 -16.22
N MET A 57 4.10 13.25 -15.07
CA MET A 57 3.15 12.75 -14.07
C MET A 57 1.70 12.80 -14.56
N GLU A 58 1.32 13.82 -15.33
CA GLU A 58 0.00 13.91 -15.98
C GLU A 58 -0.20 12.74 -16.95
N LYS A 59 0.77 12.49 -17.83
CA LYS A 59 0.73 11.34 -18.75
C LYS A 59 0.69 10.01 -17.99
N TYR A 60 1.43 9.90 -16.91
CA TYR A 60 1.44 8.70 -16.08
C TYR A 60 0.05 8.46 -15.45
N ALA A 61 -0.59 9.51 -14.93
CA ALA A 61 -1.91 9.44 -14.29
C ALA A 61 -3.03 9.00 -15.25
N VAL A 62 -2.95 9.41 -16.52
CA VAL A 62 -3.90 8.96 -17.56
C VAL A 62 -3.76 7.46 -17.83
N LEU A 63 -2.52 6.96 -17.83
CA LEU A 63 -2.19 5.61 -18.28
C LEU A 63 -2.17 4.56 -17.16
N SER A 64 -2.16 4.98 -15.90
CA SER A 64 -1.91 4.07 -14.77
C SER A 64 -2.59 4.55 -13.50
N ARG A 65 -3.03 3.58 -12.67
CA ARG A 65 -3.63 3.84 -11.36
C ARG A 65 -2.79 3.14 -10.27
N PRO A 66 -1.63 3.70 -9.92
CA PRO A 66 -0.74 3.11 -8.92
C PRO A 66 -1.41 3.06 -7.54
N ASP A 67 -1.06 2.05 -6.75
CA ASP A 67 -1.43 1.98 -5.34
C ASP A 67 -0.64 3.03 -4.52
N PRO A 68 -1.03 3.28 -3.24
CA PRO A 68 -0.33 4.26 -2.41
C PRO A 68 1.17 3.97 -2.21
N ALA A 69 1.57 2.69 -2.16
CA ALA A 69 2.98 2.32 -2.00
C ALA A 69 3.80 2.75 -3.23
N THR A 70 3.26 2.50 -4.41
CA THR A 70 3.82 2.92 -5.70
C THR A 70 3.81 4.44 -5.83
N CYS A 71 2.78 5.14 -5.33
CA CYS A 71 2.78 6.61 -5.29
C CYS A 71 3.93 7.15 -4.42
N ASN A 72 4.19 6.54 -3.27
CA ASN A 72 5.33 6.91 -2.42
C ASN A 72 6.68 6.65 -3.11
N MET A 73 6.79 5.52 -3.82
CA MET A 73 7.97 5.19 -4.62
C MET A 73 8.20 6.22 -5.74
N LEU A 74 7.13 6.63 -6.44
CA LEU A 74 7.20 7.69 -7.47
C LEU A 74 7.65 9.03 -6.88
N VAL A 75 7.15 9.42 -5.70
CA VAL A 75 7.61 10.64 -5.01
C VAL A 75 9.09 10.54 -4.64
N PHE A 76 9.55 9.40 -4.15
CA PHE A 76 10.97 9.18 -3.88
C PHE A 76 11.82 9.36 -5.15
N TRP A 77 11.38 8.76 -6.26
CA TRP A 77 12.06 8.91 -7.55
C TRP A 77 12.06 10.36 -8.05
N VAL A 78 10.93 11.07 -7.99
CA VAL A 78 10.84 12.50 -8.33
C VAL A 78 11.79 13.34 -7.48
N ASN A 79 11.87 13.08 -6.18
CA ASN A 79 12.81 13.75 -5.28
C ASN A 79 14.27 13.51 -5.66
N SER A 80 14.60 12.33 -6.18
CA SER A 80 15.96 12.06 -6.69
C SER A 80 16.30 12.94 -7.89
N LYS A 81 15.35 13.13 -8.83
CA LYS A 81 15.52 14.04 -9.98
C LYS A 81 15.62 15.49 -9.55
N LEU A 82 14.77 15.95 -8.62
CA LEU A 82 14.85 17.29 -8.02
C LEU A 82 16.22 17.52 -7.35
N GLY A 83 16.72 16.52 -6.62
CA GLY A 83 18.02 16.56 -5.96
C GLY A 83 19.17 16.68 -6.95
N LYS A 84 19.16 15.86 -8.01
CA LYS A 84 20.15 15.89 -9.09
C LYS A 84 20.13 17.23 -9.84
N PHE A 85 18.95 17.74 -10.17
CA PHE A 85 18.82 19.06 -10.81
C PHE A 85 19.40 20.17 -9.91
N ARG A 86 19.05 20.15 -8.62
CA ARG A 86 19.55 21.11 -7.65
C ARG A 86 21.08 21.04 -7.50
N SER A 87 21.69 19.86 -7.53
CA SER A 87 23.16 19.73 -7.43
C SER A 87 23.86 20.36 -8.63
N GLU A 88 23.36 20.17 -9.85
CA GLU A 88 23.94 20.81 -11.04
C GLU A 88 23.78 22.33 -11.04
N VAL A 89 22.62 22.83 -10.59
CA VAL A 89 22.39 24.28 -10.44
C VAL A 89 23.37 24.89 -9.43
N ILE A 90 23.60 24.24 -8.29
CA ILE A 90 24.57 24.70 -7.28
C ILE A 90 26.00 24.67 -7.85
N ALA A 91 26.33 23.64 -8.63
CA ALA A 91 27.62 23.53 -9.32
C ALA A 91 27.76 24.51 -10.50
N THR A 92 26.75 25.33 -10.79
CA THR A 92 26.70 26.26 -11.94
C THR A 92 26.81 25.53 -13.30
N ASN A 93 26.52 24.23 -13.32
CA ASN A 93 26.53 23.40 -14.53
C ASN A 93 25.15 23.43 -15.21
N VAL A 94 24.82 24.59 -15.76
CA VAL A 94 23.49 24.88 -16.34
C VAL A 94 23.18 23.98 -17.54
N GLN A 95 24.20 23.61 -18.33
CA GLN A 95 24.06 22.75 -19.50
C GLN A 95 23.60 21.35 -19.09
N THR A 96 24.25 20.74 -18.10
CA THR A 96 23.81 19.43 -17.57
C THR A 96 22.47 19.55 -16.87
N ALA A 97 22.24 20.62 -16.09
CA ALA A 97 20.95 20.85 -15.43
C ALA A 97 19.77 20.88 -16.42
N ALA A 98 19.95 21.49 -17.58
CA ALA A 98 18.92 21.56 -18.63
C ALA A 98 18.53 20.19 -19.21
N LEU A 99 19.43 19.20 -19.14
CA LEU A 99 19.20 17.86 -19.69
C LEU A 99 18.48 16.93 -18.71
N ILE A 100 18.50 17.21 -17.40
CA ILE A 100 17.93 16.30 -16.38
C ILE A 100 16.41 16.15 -16.56
N GLY A 101 15.71 17.16 -17.08
CA GLY A 101 14.29 17.06 -17.39
C GLY A 101 13.96 15.93 -18.38
N ASN A 102 14.91 15.54 -19.24
CA ASN A 102 14.73 14.43 -20.19
C ASN A 102 14.75 13.05 -19.51
N GLU A 103 15.19 12.98 -18.25
CA GLU A 103 15.20 11.75 -17.45
C GLU A 103 13.82 11.41 -16.87
N PHE A 104 12.83 12.30 -17.00
CA PHE A 104 11.44 11.98 -16.68
C PHE A 104 10.87 11.03 -17.74
N ALA A 105 11.22 9.75 -17.62
CA ALA A 105 10.86 8.70 -18.56
C ALA A 105 10.49 7.40 -17.84
N ARG A 106 9.60 6.60 -18.46
CA ARG A 106 9.17 5.31 -17.88
C ARG A 106 10.28 4.27 -17.87
N ASN A 107 11.21 4.38 -18.81
CA ASN A 107 12.39 3.54 -18.96
C ASN A 107 13.63 4.15 -18.28
N ASP A 108 13.45 5.08 -17.34
CA ASP A 108 14.54 5.54 -16.49
C ASP A 108 15.05 4.38 -15.61
N ASP A 109 16.35 4.11 -15.63
CA ASP A 109 16.96 2.96 -14.95
C ASP A 109 16.64 2.94 -13.46
N HIS A 110 16.76 4.08 -12.78
CA HIS A 110 16.46 4.19 -11.35
C HIS A 110 14.97 3.93 -11.06
N LEU A 111 14.06 4.39 -11.93
CA LEU A 111 12.64 4.08 -11.79
C LEU A 111 12.37 2.59 -11.97
N MET A 112 12.99 1.95 -12.97
CA MET A 112 12.84 0.52 -13.22
C MET A 112 13.37 -0.33 -12.06
N GLU A 113 14.53 0.03 -11.51
CA GLU A 113 15.10 -0.61 -10.32
C GLU A 113 14.17 -0.52 -9.11
N LEU A 114 13.54 0.63 -8.89
CA LEU A 114 12.58 0.82 -7.81
C LEU A 114 11.34 -0.08 -8.00
N PHE A 115 10.80 -0.15 -9.22
CA PHE A 115 9.70 -1.06 -9.54
C PHE A 115 10.08 -2.53 -9.30
N GLN A 116 11.28 -2.93 -9.76
CA GLN A 116 11.79 -4.28 -9.57
C GLN A 116 11.95 -4.60 -8.08
N ALA A 117 12.59 -3.72 -7.30
CA ALA A 117 12.77 -3.91 -5.86
C ALA A 117 11.43 -3.99 -5.11
N GLN A 118 10.44 -3.20 -5.52
CA GLN A 118 9.09 -3.28 -4.96
C GLN A 118 8.42 -4.62 -5.31
N GLN A 119 8.54 -5.07 -6.56
CA GLN A 119 8.00 -6.36 -7.01
C GLN A 119 8.67 -7.52 -6.29
N GLU A 120 9.99 -7.51 -6.13
CA GLU A 120 10.75 -8.50 -5.38
C GLU A 120 10.27 -8.57 -3.93
N ARG A 121 10.09 -7.43 -3.25
CA ARG A 121 9.53 -7.41 -1.88
C ARG A 121 8.14 -8.02 -1.82
N GLN A 122 7.28 -7.75 -2.80
CA GLN A 122 5.95 -8.34 -2.87
C GLN A 122 6.03 -9.86 -3.11
N VAL A 123 6.89 -10.32 -4.02
CA VAL A 123 7.11 -11.75 -4.28
C VAL A 123 7.70 -12.44 -3.06
N THR A 124 8.71 -11.89 -2.40
CA THR A 124 9.29 -12.43 -1.17
C THR A 124 8.24 -12.51 -0.06
N ALA A 125 7.40 -11.49 0.11
CA ALA A 125 6.31 -11.52 1.09
C ALA A 125 5.29 -12.63 0.76
N LEU A 126 4.94 -12.80 -0.52
CA LEU A 126 4.06 -13.86 -0.99
C LEU A 126 4.69 -15.25 -0.79
N VAL A 127 5.97 -15.43 -1.13
CA VAL A 127 6.69 -16.70 -0.97
C VAL A 127 6.84 -17.05 0.51
N ALA A 128 7.23 -16.11 1.37
CA ALA A 128 7.29 -16.31 2.82
C ALA A 128 5.92 -16.71 3.40
N SER A 129 4.84 -16.13 2.87
CA SER A 129 3.48 -16.54 3.25
C SER A 129 3.13 -17.96 2.79
N ARG A 130 3.72 -18.45 1.67
CA ARG A 130 3.49 -19.80 1.12
C ARG A 130 4.39 -20.87 1.75
N THR A 131 5.67 -20.59 2.01
CA THR A 131 6.60 -21.52 2.67
C THR A 131 6.24 -21.74 4.12
N SER A 132 5.62 -20.76 4.79
CA SER A 132 5.01 -20.98 6.12
C SER A 132 3.85 -22.00 6.12
N ARG A 133 3.34 -22.40 4.95
CA ARG A 133 2.25 -23.39 4.79
C ARG A 133 2.71 -24.74 4.23
N ALA A 134 3.96 -24.88 3.81
CA ALA A 134 4.48 -26.06 3.13
C ALA A 134 5.72 -26.63 3.84
N ALA A 135 5.51 -27.34 4.94
CA ALA A 135 6.48 -28.31 5.46
C ALA A 135 5.74 -29.53 6.02
N PRO A 136 5.81 -30.71 5.37
CA PRO A 136 5.41 -31.97 5.95
C PRO A 136 6.62 -32.66 6.61
N GLY A 137 6.44 -33.19 7.82
CA GLY A 137 7.30 -34.27 8.33
C GLY A 137 7.76 -34.17 9.79
N SER A 138 7.25 -35.11 10.60
CA SER A 138 7.92 -35.88 11.67
C SER A 138 8.85 -35.18 12.69
N ARG A 139 8.43 -35.26 13.97
CA ARG A 139 9.28 -35.19 15.19
C ARG A 139 10.32 -36.34 15.22
N PRO A 140 11.30 -36.37 16.16
CA PRO A 140 11.81 -35.37 17.11
C PRO A 140 13.33 -35.09 16.89
N SER A 141 13.99 -34.05 17.43
CA SER A 141 14.58 -34.09 18.77
C SER A 141 15.45 -32.85 19.06
N HIS A 142 15.46 -32.45 20.33
CA HIS A 142 16.39 -31.57 21.06
C HIS A 142 16.75 -30.18 20.52
N SER A 143 16.15 -29.14 21.10
CA SER A 143 16.81 -28.23 22.06
C SER A 143 16.00 -26.92 22.22
N ARG A 144 15.76 -26.56 23.49
CA ARG A 144 15.59 -25.20 24.06
C ARG A 144 15.99 -24.05 23.12
N ASP A 145 15.32 -22.91 23.02
CA ASP A 145 14.38 -22.23 23.90
C ASP A 145 13.60 -21.14 23.12
N GLN A 146 12.36 -20.91 23.54
CA GLN A 146 11.54 -19.69 23.42
C GLN A 146 11.54 -18.86 22.11
N ARG A 147 10.49 -19.06 21.31
CA ARG A 147 9.84 -17.92 20.61
C ARG A 147 8.33 -18.08 20.63
N THR A 148 7.70 -17.34 21.54
CA THR A 148 6.24 -17.21 21.72
C THR A 148 5.52 -16.95 20.39
N GLN A 149 4.84 -17.98 19.88
CA GLN A 149 3.86 -17.84 18.79
C GLN A 149 2.59 -17.21 19.36
N LYS A 150 2.11 -16.12 18.76
CA LYS A 150 0.77 -15.59 19.05
C LYS A 150 -0.29 -16.55 18.49
N PRO A 151 -1.25 -17.03 19.29
CA PRO A 151 -2.27 -17.97 18.85
C PRO A 151 -3.27 -17.32 17.89
N SER A 152 -3.75 -18.10 16.91
CA SER A 152 -4.99 -17.80 16.19
C SER A 152 -6.12 -17.59 17.19
N ALA A 153 -6.85 -16.48 17.08
CA ALA A 153 -7.94 -16.14 17.99
C ALA A 153 -9.16 -17.09 17.88
N VAL A 154 -9.22 -17.94 16.86
CA VAL A 154 -10.30 -18.92 16.67
C VAL A 154 -9.83 -20.30 17.15
N PRO A 155 -10.52 -20.93 18.13
CA PRO A 155 -10.24 -22.29 18.58
C PRO A 155 -10.28 -23.31 17.42
N ARG A 156 -9.42 -24.35 17.50
CA ARG A 156 -9.31 -25.38 16.45
C ARG A 156 -10.57 -26.23 16.38
N GLU A 157 -11.14 -26.52 17.54
CA GLU A 157 -12.36 -27.28 17.75
C GLU A 157 -13.56 -26.56 17.11
N LEU A 158 -13.61 -25.24 17.24
CA LEU A 158 -14.64 -24.45 16.57
C LEU A 158 -14.48 -24.48 15.05
N SER A 159 -13.23 -24.42 14.57
CA SER A 159 -12.95 -24.40 13.14
C SER A 159 -13.29 -25.72 12.44
N SER A 160 -13.22 -26.86 13.13
CA SER A 160 -13.58 -28.16 12.56
C SER A 160 -15.09 -28.38 12.43
N MET A 161 -15.89 -27.72 13.27
CA MET A 161 -17.36 -27.83 13.29
C MET A 161 -18.07 -26.86 12.33
N LEU A 162 -17.36 -25.88 11.78
CA LEU A 162 -17.97 -24.89 10.89
C LEU A 162 -18.43 -25.52 9.57
N PRO A 163 -19.54 -25.04 8.99
CA PRO A 163 -20.02 -25.44 7.68
C PRO A 163 -18.94 -25.30 6.60
N LYS A 164 -18.97 -26.19 5.60
CA LYS A 164 -18.02 -26.20 4.48
C LYS A 164 -18.74 -26.17 3.15
N GLN A 165 -18.15 -25.46 2.19
CA GLN A 165 -18.51 -25.52 0.78
C GLN A 165 -17.31 -26.05 0.00
N GLY A 166 -17.41 -27.31 -0.45
CA GLY A 166 -16.24 -28.06 -0.93
C GLY A 166 -15.17 -28.16 0.15
N ASN A 167 -13.93 -27.77 -0.18
CA ASN A 167 -12.79 -27.81 0.75
C ASN A 167 -12.63 -26.53 1.60
N LYS A 168 -13.56 -25.57 1.51
CA LYS A 168 -13.46 -24.28 2.20
C LYS A 168 -14.46 -24.17 3.34
N THR A 169 -13.99 -23.66 4.47
CA THR A 169 -14.81 -23.45 5.68
C THR A 169 -15.51 -22.11 5.62
N LEU A 170 -16.68 -21.97 6.26
CA LEU A 170 -17.39 -20.70 6.32
C LEU A 170 -16.52 -19.56 6.88
N CYS A 171 -16.53 -18.42 6.19
CA CYS A 171 -16.01 -17.18 6.74
C CYS A 171 -17.03 -16.61 7.75
N MET A 172 -16.78 -16.79 9.05
CA MET A 172 -17.64 -16.24 10.10
C MET A 172 -17.80 -14.71 10.00
N ARG A 173 -16.77 -14.01 9.51
CA ARG A 173 -16.81 -12.55 9.31
C ARG A 173 -17.75 -12.15 8.17
N TYR A 174 -17.93 -13.00 7.16
CA TYR A 174 -18.85 -12.77 6.04
C TYR A 174 -20.31 -12.72 6.50
N ILE A 175 -20.72 -13.66 7.35
CA ILE A 175 -22.10 -13.72 7.87
C ILE A 175 -22.37 -12.81 9.09
N SER A 176 -21.37 -12.02 9.50
CA SER A 176 -21.44 -11.15 10.67
C SER A 176 -21.69 -9.69 10.30
N LYS A 177 -22.10 -8.85 11.25
CA LYS A 177 -22.19 -7.39 11.06
C LYS A 177 -20.85 -6.76 10.71
N LYS A 178 -19.72 -7.37 11.11
CA LYS A 178 -18.38 -6.88 10.75
C LYS A 178 -18.10 -6.97 9.24
N GLY A 179 -18.75 -7.90 8.54
CA GLY A 179 -18.65 -8.09 7.10
C GLY A 179 -17.29 -8.55 6.59
N CYS A 180 -17.31 -9.27 5.46
CA CYS A 180 -16.12 -9.60 4.68
C CYS A 180 -16.43 -9.43 3.19
N THR A 181 -15.77 -8.48 2.54
CA THR A 181 -16.01 -8.15 1.12
C THR A 181 -15.41 -9.17 0.16
N GLY A 182 -14.29 -9.81 0.55
CA GLY A 182 -13.61 -10.78 -0.30
C GLY A 182 -13.02 -10.17 -1.57
N PRO A 183 -12.22 -10.94 -2.35
CA PRO A 183 -11.72 -10.49 -3.65
C PRO A 183 -12.76 -10.62 -4.78
N ALA A 184 -13.77 -11.47 -4.62
CA ALA A 184 -14.87 -11.68 -5.57
C ALA A 184 -16.08 -12.32 -4.86
N PRO A 185 -17.29 -12.30 -5.45
CA PRO A 185 -18.45 -13.00 -4.90
C PRO A 185 -18.14 -14.47 -4.57
N GLY A 186 -18.49 -14.90 -3.37
CA GLY A 186 -18.22 -16.27 -2.90
C GLY A 186 -16.81 -16.53 -2.35
N LEU A 187 -15.86 -15.60 -2.53
CA LEU A 187 -14.46 -15.79 -2.12
C LEU A 187 -14.10 -15.00 -0.87
N CYS A 188 -13.33 -15.62 0.02
CA CYS A 188 -12.67 -14.93 1.13
C CYS A 188 -11.22 -14.59 0.77
N PHE A 189 -10.63 -13.59 1.43
CA PHE A 189 -9.19 -13.33 1.38
C PHE A 189 -8.37 -14.48 2.02
N ASP A 190 -8.96 -15.24 2.94
CA ASP A 190 -8.39 -16.49 3.42
C ASP A 190 -8.74 -17.62 2.44
N PRO A 191 -7.75 -18.26 1.77
CA PRO A 191 -8.02 -19.27 0.76
C PRO A 191 -8.68 -20.53 1.32
N ASN A 192 -8.61 -20.76 2.64
CA ASN A 192 -9.29 -21.86 3.31
C ASN A 192 -10.74 -21.52 3.70
N ARG A 193 -11.18 -20.29 3.42
CA ARG A 193 -12.52 -19.81 3.73
C ARG A 193 -13.30 -19.43 2.47
N ALA A 194 -14.60 -19.57 2.54
CA ALA A 194 -15.52 -19.17 1.49
C ALA A 194 -16.64 -18.31 2.05
N HIS A 195 -17.22 -17.50 1.18
CA HIS A 195 -18.39 -16.68 1.47
C HIS A 195 -19.61 -17.42 0.96
N PHE A 196 -20.44 -17.90 1.86
CA PHE A 196 -21.69 -18.57 1.53
C PHE A 196 -22.63 -18.54 2.72
N ARG A 197 -23.91 -18.75 2.44
CA ARG A 197 -24.92 -18.94 3.48
C ARG A 197 -24.96 -20.41 3.87
N PRO A 198 -24.64 -20.77 5.13
CA PRO A 198 -24.78 -22.15 5.57
C PRO A 198 -26.25 -22.51 5.79
N ILE A 199 -26.55 -23.81 5.79
CA ILE A 199 -27.89 -24.33 6.11
C ILE A 199 -28.16 -24.23 7.62
N ALA A 200 -27.13 -24.44 8.45
CA ALA A 200 -27.20 -24.32 9.89
C ALA A 200 -25.85 -23.83 10.45
N LEU A 201 -25.88 -23.11 11.56
CA LEU A 201 -24.68 -22.62 12.24
C LEU A 201 -24.60 -23.22 13.67
N PRO A 202 -23.47 -23.84 14.05
CA PRO A 202 -23.31 -24.35 15.42
C PRO A 202 -23.41 -23.23 16.46
N ALA A 203 -23.98 -23.54 17.64
CA ALA A 203 -24.16 -22.57 18.73
C ALA A 203 -22.84 -21.89 19.15
N ASP A 204 -21.75 -22.66 19.22
CA ASP A 204 -20.43 -22.14 19.57
C ASP A 204 -19.89 -21.15 18.50
N ALA A 205 -20.25 -21.35 17.24
CA ALA A 205 -19.88 -20.43 16.16
C ALA A 205 -20.68 -19.13 16.24
N LYS A 206 -21.97 -19.23 16.59
CA LYS A 206 -22.82 -18.06 16.83
C LYS A 206 -22.30 -17.24 18.02
N ALA A 207 -22.03 -17.88 19.15
CA ALA A 207 -21.44 -17.23 20.33
C ALA A 207 -20.09 -16.56 20.02
N PHE A 208 -19.26 -17.22 19.19
CA PHE A 208 -18.00 -16.64 18.76
C PHE A 208 -18.19 -15.40 17.85
N ILE A 209 -19.15 -15.44 16.92
CA ILE A 209 -19.50 -14.32 16.05
C ILE A 209 -20.04 -13.14 16.85
N ASP A 210 -20.90 -13.40 17.83
CA ASP A 210 -21.45 -12.37 18.72
C ASP A 210 -20.33 -11.65 19.47
N LYS A 211 -19.41 -12.42 20.06
CA LYS A 211 -18.30 -11.88 20.85
C LYS A 211 -17.25 -11.13 20.00
N ASN A 212 -16.94 -11.61 18.79
CA ASN A 212 -15.76 -11.15 18.05
C ASN A 212 -16.08 -10.33 16.79
N PHE A 213 -17.30 -10.44 16.26
CA PHE A 213 -17.71 -9.87 14.97
C PHE A 213 -19.03 -9.09 15.02
N PHE A 214 -19.43 -8.66 16.22
CA PHE A 214 -20.62 -7.82 16.45
C PHE A 214 -21.95 -8.50 16.12
N GLY A 215 -21.98 -9.83 16.16
CA GLY A 215 -23.15 -10.66 15.89
C GLY A 215 -23.45 -10.84 14.40
N LEU A 216 -24.53 -11.58 14.13
CA LEU A 216 -24.94 -11.92 12.77
C LEU A 216 -25.42 -10.70 11.99
N GLY A 217 -25.13 -10.67 10.68
CA GLY A 217 -25.69 -9.67 9.76
C GLY A 217 -27.22 -9.77 9.71
N GLN A 218 -27.89 -8.70 9.27
CA GLN A 218 -29.36 -8.67 9.23
C GLN A 218 -29.95 -9.78 8.35
N GLU A 219 -29.27 -10.09 7.25
CA GLU A 219 -29.66 -11.16 6.32
C GLU A 219 -29.45 -12.58 6.89
N TYR A 220 -28.76 -12.74 8.03
CA TYR A 220 -28.39 -14.04 8.62
C TYR A 220 -29.01 -14.27 10.01
N GLN A 221 -30.00 -13.48 10.43
CA GLN A 221 -30.55 -13.53 11.80
C GLN A 221 -31.26 -14.85 12.14
N ASP A 222 -31.71 -15.56 11.11
CA ASP A 222 -32.36 -16.87 11.17
C ASP A 222 -31.37 -18.04 11.33
N LEU A 223 -30.06 -17.79 11.28
CA LEU A 223 -29.00 -18.80 11.49
C LEU A 223 -28.69 -19.09 12.96
#